data_AF-A0A2E0QAM7-F1
#
_entry.id   AF-A0A2E0QAM7-F1
#
_cell.length_a   1.000
_cell.length_b   1.000
_cell.length_c   1.000
_cell.angle_alpha   90.00
_cell.angle_beta   90.00
_cell.angle_gamma   90.00
#
_symmetry.space_group_name_H-M   'P 1'
#
loop_
_entity.id
_entity.type
_entity.pdbx_description
1 polymer ?
#
loop_
_entity_poly.entity_id
_entity_poly.type
_entity_poly.pdbx_seq_one_letter_code
_entity_poly.pdbx_strand_id
1 'polypeptide(L)'
;MKKLILVALILLTAACSGTLQGQMQGGEAVTFNYEDTGFDSGTLSVTLPDGEFFQGKYVNKNSDSSGSAHVFGSGGSATVVTSETVRSGIIVATLFGNKGQTMKCSLTPSNASMGMVSSGVGDCLVSDGRKIDVIF
;
A
#
# COMPACT_ATOMS: atom_id res chain seq x y z
N MET A 1 -4.26 -5.52 52.59
CA MET A 1 -3.53 -4.52 51.76
C MET A 1 -2.70 -5.27 50.72
N LYS A 2 -3.19 -5.42 49.49
CA LYS A 2 -2.44 -6.05 48.38
C LYS A 2 -2.74 -5.21 47.14
N LYS A 3 -1.81 -4.32 46.78
CA LYS A 3 -1.94 -3.45 45.60
C LYS A 3 -1.77 -4.33 44.36
N LEU A 4 -2.86 -4.56 43.62
CA LEU A 4 -2.82 -5.12 42.27
C LEU A 4 -2.24 -4.06 41.34
N ILE A 5 -0.98 -4.22 40.96
CA ILE A 5 -0.32 -3.42 39.94
C ILE A 5 -0.79 -3.96 38.59
N LEU A 6 -1.69 -3.22 37.92
CA LEU A 6 -2.00 -3.42 36.51
C LEU A 6 -0.79 -2.97 35.68
N VAL A 7 0.00 -3.92 35.18
CA VAL A 7 1.00 -3.65 34.14
C VAL A 7 0.27 -3.64 32.81
N ALA A 8 -0.05 -2.46 32.30
CA ALA A 8 -0.56 -2.28 30.94
C ALA A 8 0.58 -2.53 29.95
N LEU A 9 0.58 -3.72 29.33
CA LEU A 9 1.48 -4.10 28.25
C LEU A 9 1.06 -3.34 26.98
N ILE A 10 1.70 -2.19 26.71
CA ILE A 10 1.49 -1.43 25.47
C ILE A 10 2.15 -2.23 24.34
N LEU A 11 1.37 -3.01 23.58
CA LEU A 11 1.78 -3.56 22.30
C LEU A 11 1.85 -2.40 21.30
N LEU A 12 3.06 -1.89 21.04
CA LEU A 12 3.35 -1.04 19.88
C LEU A 12 3.26 -1.91 18.62
N THR A 13 2.09 -2.00 18.00
CA THR A 13 1.99 -2.46 16.62
C THR A 13 2.72 -1.44 15.75
N ALA A 14 3.88 -1.81 15.22
CA ALA A 14 4.64 -0.98 14.30
C ALA A 14 3.86 -0.84 12.98
N ALA A 15 2.92 0.10 12.94
CA ALA A 15 2.38 0.60 11.69
C ALA A 15 3.54 1.34 11.00
N CYS A 16 4.01 0.81 9.87
CA CYS A 16 4.95 1.52 9.03
C CYS A 16 4.20 2.69 8.38
N SER A 17 4.71 3.89 8.57
CA SER A 17 4.20 5.09 7.92
C SER A 17 5.36 5.89 7.36
N GLY A 18 5.08 6.68 6.33
CA GLY A 18 6.10 7.46 5.65
C GLY A 18 5.49 8.47 4.70
N THR A 19 6.36 9.14 3.95
CA THR A 19 5.96 10.21 3.05
C THR A 19 6.45 9.95 1.63
N LEU A 20 5.61 10.24 0.64
CA LEU A 20 5.98 10.24 -0.77
C LEU A 20 6.04 11.70 -1.24
N GLN A 21 7.01 12.02 -2.09
CA GLN A 21 7.13 13.36 -2.67
C GLN A 21 6.44 13.37 -4.03
N GLY A 22 5.54 14.32 -4.26
CA GLY A 22 4.87 14.53 -5.52
C GLY A 22 5.19 15.88 -6.12
N GLN A 23 5.12 15.97 -7.44
CA GLN A 23 5.21 17.21 -8.19
C GLN A 23 4.01 17.31 -9.15
N MET A 24 3.24 18.39 -9.02
CA MET A 24 2.14 18.69 -9.94
C MET A 24 2.68 19.16 -11.29
N GLN A 25 1.90 18.99 -12.35
CA GLN A 25 2.21 19.52 -13.71
C GLN A 25 2.37 21.06 -13.82
N GLY A 26 2.36 21.80 -12.71
CA GLY A 26 2.72 23.22 -12.62
C GLY A 26 4.01 23.52 -11.84
N GLY A 27 4.75 22.48 -11.41
CA GLY A 27 5.98 22.59 -10.63
C GLY A 27 5.77 22.64 -9.10
N GLU A 28 4.54 22.73 -8.64
CA GLU A 28 4.19 22.73 -7.22
C GLU A 28 4.46 21.38 -6.58
N ALA A 29 5.24 21.37 -5.49
CA ALA A 29 5.53 20.18 -4.72
C ALA A 29 4.36 19.86 -3.76
N VAL A 30 4.03 18.57 -3.65
CA VAL A 30 3.02 18.05 -2.74
C VAL A 30 3.58 16.86 -1.97
N THR A 31 3.14 16.66 -0.74
CA THR A 31 3.60 15.55 0.10
C THR A 31 2.44 14.63 0.39
N PHE A 32 2.59 13.37 0.02
CA PHE A 32 1.65 12.31 0.38
C PHE A 32 2.11 11.66 1.68
N ASN A 33 1.16 11.30 2.53
CA ASN A 33 1.41 10.49 3.72
C ASN A 33 0.76 9.12 3.53
N TYR A 34 1.52 8.06 3.78
CA TYR A 34 1.00 6.71 3.79
C TYR A 34 1.11 6.09 5.19
N GLU A 35 0.17 5.21 5.49
CA GLU A 35 0.13 4.41 6.70
C GLU A 35 -0.26 2.97 6.35
N ASP A 36 0.62 2.03 6.65
CA ASP A 36 0.43 0.61 6.38
C ASP A 36 -0.46 -0.01 7.46
N THR A 37 -1.59 -0.58 7.05
CA THR A 37 -2.51 -1.28 7.96
C THR A 37 -2.37 -2.80 7.91
N GLY A 38 -1.45 -3.29 7.09
CA GLY A 38 -1.06 -4.70 6.95
C GLY A 38 -0.39 -4.89 5.61
N PHE A 39 0.88 -5.32 5.60
CA PHE A 39 1.90 -5.47 4.52
C PHE A 39 1.54 -5.23 3.03
N ASP A 40 0.32 -5.47 2.59
CA ASP A 40 -0.14 -5.30 1.20
C ASP A 40 -1.16 -4.15 1.01
N SER A 41 -1.65 -3.50 2.08
CA SER A 41 -2.61 -2.40 1.99
C SER A 41 -2.50 -1.39 3.12
N GLY A 42 -3.01 -0.20 2.86
CA GLY A 42 -3.00 0.87 3.85
C GLY A 42 -3.80 2.09 3.40
N THR A 43 -3.54 3.20 4.08
CA THR A 43 -4.19 4.48 3.81
C THR A 43 -3.18 5.42 3.16
N LEU A 44 -3.63 6.16 2.14
CA LEU A 44 -2.87 7.23 1.50
C LEU A 44 -3.66 8.53 1.65
N SER A 45 -2.96 9.62 1.95
CA SER A 45 -3.55 10.95 2.12
C SER A 45 -2.66 12.07 1.60
N VAL A 46 -3.25 13.17 1.14
CA VAL A 46 -2.53 14.35 0.63
C VAL A 46 -3.42 15.58 0.72
N THR A 47 -2.82 16.74 0.95
CA THR A 47 -3.48 18.05 0.81
C THR A 47 -2.84 18.77 -0.38
N LEU A 48 -3.66 19.15 -1.37
CA LEU A 48 -3.19 19.91 -2.53
C LEU A 48 -3.09 21.42 -2.21
N PRO A 49 -2.34 22.20 -3.00
CA PRO A 49 -2.13 23.64 -2.75
C PRO A 49 -3.40 24.48 -2.77
N ASP A 50 -4.44 24.01 -3.45
CA ASP A 50 -5.79 24.61 -3.45
C ASP A 50 -6.58 24.34 -2.15
N GLY A 51 -6.00 23.62 -1.19
CA GLY A 51 -6.59 23.24 0.09
C GLY A 51 -7.53 22.05 0.02
N GLU A 52 -7.64 21.35 -1.10
CA GLU A 52 -8.39 20.10 -1.18
C GLU A 52 -7.63 18.95 -0.51
N PHE A 53 -8.29 18.26 0.43
CA PHE A 53 -7.73 17.11 1.13
C PHE A 53 -8.29 15.82 0.53
N PHE A 54 -7.39 14.92 0.15
CA PHE A 54 -7.70 13.61 -0.38
C PHE A 54 -7.27 12.52 0.60
N GLN A 55 -8.12 11.52 0.79
CA GLN A 55 -7.78 10.32 1.56
C GLN A 55 -8.45 9.08 0.98
N GLY A 56 -7.75 7.95 1.01
CA GLY A 56 -8.34 6.68 0.65
C GLY A 56 -7.43 5.50 0.89
N LYS A 57 -7.80 4.35 0.33
CA LYS A 57 -7.04 3.11 0.47
C LYS A 57 -6.14 2.90 -0.72
N TYR A 58 -4.97 2.32 -0.45
CA TYR A 58 -4.09 1.76 -1.46
C TYR A 58 -4.01 0.24 -1.27
N VAL A 59 -3.79 -0.49 -2.37
CA VAL A 59 -3.58 -1.95 -2.37
C VAL A 59 -2.41 -2.30 -3.29
N ASN A 60 -1.55 -3.21 -2.84
CA ASN A 60 -0.57 -3.89 -3.68
C ASN A 60 -1.30 -4.94 -4.51
N LYS A 61 -1.13 -4.90 -5.83
CA LYS A 61 -1.70 -5.91 -6.71
C LYS A 61 -0.85 -7.18 -6.65
N ASN A 62 -1.18 -8.07 -5.72
CA ASN A 62 -0.58 -9.39 -5.62
C ASN A 62 -1.42 -10.40 -6.43
N SER A 63 -0.75 -11.41 -7.00
CA SER A 63 -1.37 -12.57 -7.61
C SER A 63 -0.86 -13.80 -6.87
N ASP A 64 -1.69 -14.35 -5.99
CA ASP A 64 -1.37 -15.60 -5.30
C ASP A 64 -1.78 -16.78 -6.19
N SER A 65 -0.82 -17.64 -6.52
CA SER A 65 -1.06 -18.92 -7.17
C SER A 65 -0.79 -20.04 -6.17
N SER A 66 -1.74 -20.94 -6.01
CA SER A 66 -1.53 -22.18 -5.28
C SER A 66 -1.89 -23.37 -6.15
N GLY A 67 -1.06 -24.41 -6.09
CA GLY A 67 -1.23 -25.64 -6.84
C GLY A 67 -1.07 -26.82 -5.92
N SER A 68 -1.98 -27.79 -5.99
CA SER A 68 -1.83 -29.07 -5.30
C SER A 68 -1.72 -30.20 -6.32
N ALA A 69 -0.86 -31.17 -6.02
CA ALA A 69 -0.66 -32.36 -6.83
C ALA A 69 -0.65 -33.59 -5.94
N HIS A 70 -1.43 -34.61 -6.32
CA HIS A 70 -1.41 -35.91 -5.66
C HIS A 70 -0.49 -36.85 -6.45
N VAL A 71 0.55 -37.35 -5.80
CA VAL A 71 1.55 -38.24 -6.38
C VAL A 71 1.30 -39.65 -5.86
N PHE A 72 1.26 -40.63 -6.75
CA PHE A 72 1.07 -42.04 -6.42
C PHE A 72 2.32 -42.82 -6.82
N GLY A 73 2.84 -43.65 -5.92
CA GLY A 73 3.98 -44.51 -6.17
C GLY A 73 3.76 -45.91 -5.59
N SER A 74 4.65 -46.84 -5.91
CA SER A 74 4.62 -48.22 -5.42
C SER A 74 4.70 -48.34 -3.89
N GLY A 75 5.03 -47.26 -3.16
CA GLY A 75 5.07 -47.18 -1.70
C GLY A 75 3.96 -46.36 -1.04
N GLY A 76 2.98 -45.83 -1.79
CA GLY A 76 1.87 -45.03 -1.24
C GLY A 76 1.55 -43.77 -2.06
N SER A 77 0.70 -42.90 -1.50
CA SER A 77 0.33 -41.62 -2.10
C SER A 77 0.72 -40.45 -1.21
N ALA A 78 1.08 -39.33 -1.83
CA ALA A 78 1.42 -38.08 -1.16
C ALA A 78 0.72 -36.90 -1.85
N THR A 79 0.39 -35.88 -1.08
CA THR A 79 -0.12 -34.61 -1.60
C THR A 79 0.96 -33.55 -1.47
N VAL A 80 1.38 -32.97 -2.59
CA VAL A 80 2.27 -31.83 -2.63
C VAL A 80 1.42 -30.58 -2.79
N VAL A 81 1.64 -29.58 -1.95
CA VAL A 81 1.02 -28.26 -2.06
C VAL A 81 2.12 -27.25 -2.33
N THR A 82 1.90 -26.40 -3.32
CA THR A 82 2.78 -25.31 -3.73
C THR A 82 2.02 -24.01 -3.62
N SER A 83 2.70 -22.95 -3.21
CA SER A 83 2.14 -21.60 -3.10
C SER A 83 3.20 -20.61 -3.57
N GLU A 84 2.87 -19.82 -4.57
CA GLU A 84 3.69 -18.73 -5.09
C GLU A 84 2.89 -17.44 -5.03
N THR A 85 3.43 -16.43 -4.35
CA THR A 85 2.89 -15.06 -4.41
C THR A 85 3.66 -14.30 -5.47
N VAL A 86 3.04 -14.07 -6.62
CA VAL A 86 3.57 -13.19 -7.66
C VAL A 86 3.12 -11.77 -7.35
N ARG A 87 4.01 -10.95 -6.80
CA ARG A 87 3.72 -9.52 -6.59
C ARG A 87 3.85 -8.80 -7.93
N SER A 88 2.76 -8.21 -8.42
CA SER A 88 2.77 -7.53 -9.73
C SER A 88 3.65 -6.28 -9.74
N GLY A 89 4.09 -5.80 -8.56
CA GLY A 89 4.88 -4.58 -8.42
C GLY A 89 4.11 -3.31 -8.75
N ILE A 90 2.78 -3.36 -8.74
CA ILE A 90 1.91 -2.19 -8.96
C ILE A 90 1.05 -1.99 -7.74
N ILE A 91 1.05 -0.76 -7.23
CA ILE A 91 0.23 -0.28 -6.12
C ILE A 91 -0.79 0.68 -6.70
N VAL A 92 -2.07 0.39 -6.46
CA VAL A 92 -3.16 1.27 -6.90
C VAL A 92 -3.84 1.89 -5.69
N ALA A 93 -4.12 3.19 -5.76
CA ALA A 93 -4.87 3.89 -4.73
C ALA A 93 -6.04 4.67 -5.34
N THR A 94 -7.14 4.73 -4.60
CA THR A 94 -8.27 5.62 -4.91
C THR A 94 -8.57 6.45 -3.67
N LEU A 95 -8.43 7.77 -3.82
CA LEU A 95 -8.60 8.75 -2.76
C LEU A 95 -9.79 9.64 -3.06
N PHE A 96 -10.56 9.96 -2.02
CA PHE A 96 -11.71 10.85 -2.11
C PHE A 96 -11.36 12.21 -1.53
N GLY A 97 -11.62 13.26 -2.32
CA GLY A 97 -11.42 14.64 -1.97
C GLY A 97 -12.58 15.19 -1.14
N ASN A 98 -12.28 16.05 -0.17
CA ASN A 98 -13.30 16.73 0.63
C ASN A 98 -14.11 17.79 -0.15
N LYS A 99 -13.74 18.10 -1.40
CA LYS A 99 -14.52 18.96 -2.32
C LYS A 99 -15.25 18.16 -3.40
N GLY A 100 -15.33 16.84 -3.26
CA GLY A 100 -16.10 15.96 -4.15
C GLY A 100 -15.31 15.39 -5.33
N GLN A 101 -14.00 15.67 -5.42
CA GLN A 101 -13.15 15.08 -6.43
C GLN A 101 -12.64 13.69 -6.05
N THR A 102 -12.14 12.94 -7.02
CA THR A 102 -11.47 11.66 -6.78
C THR A 102 -10.08 11.70 -7.38
N MET A 103 -9.10 11.13 -6.68
CA MET A 103 -7.73 10.97 -7.15
C MET A 103 -7.41 9.49 -7.27
N LYS A 104 -6.88 9.09 -8.42
CA LYS A 104 -6.42 7.73 -8.69
C LYS A 104 -4.91 7.73 -8.83
N CYS A 105 -4.23 6.91 -8.05
CA CYS A 105 -2.77 6.77 -8.12
C CYS A 105 -2.39 5.37 -8.62
N SER A 106 -1.34 5.32 -9.43
CA SER A 106 -0.67 4.10 -9.88
C SER A 106 0.81 4.24 -9.57
N LEU A 107 1.28 3.51 -8.57
CA LEU A 107 2.66 3.55 -8.08
C LEU A 107 3.37 2.23 -8.41
N THR A 108 4.61 2.33 -8.82
CA THR A 108 5.50 1.20 -9.16
C THR A 108 6.71 1.25 -8.23
N PRO A 109 6.69 0.51 -7.12
CA PRO A 109 7.87 0.34 -6.28
C PRO A 109 9.02 -0.33 -7.06
N SER A 110 10.25 0.07 -6.74
CA SER A 110 11.48 -0.58 -7.24
C SER A 110 11.62 -2.02 -6.76
N ASN A 111 11.07 -2.34 -5.59
CA ASN A 111 11.02 -3.69 -5.06
C ASN A 111 9.58 -4.05 -4.69
N ALA A 112 8.95 -4.89 -5.52
CA ALA A 112 7.58 -5.34 -5.33
C ALA A 112 7.34 -5.96 -3.93
N SER A 113 8.34 -6.65 -3.36
CA SER A 113 8.22 -7.29 -2.04
C SER A 113 8.23 -6.32 -0.85
N MET A 114 8.73 -5.10 -1.05
CA MET A 114 8.83 -4.07 -0.01
C MET A 114 7.75 -2.99 -0.15
N GLY A 115 6.99 -2.99 -1.26
CA GLY A 115 5.91 -2.03 -1.49
C GLY A 115 6.38 -0.58 -1.40
N MET A 116 5.56 0.28 -0.77
CA MET A 116 5.87 1.71 -0.60
C MET A 116 7.05 2.01 0.34
N VAL A 117 7.55 1.02 1.09
CA VAL A 117 8.76 1.18 1.92
C VAL A 117 10.03 1.16 1.04
N SER A 118 9.97 0.57 -0.15
CA SER A 118 11.05 0.71 -1.13
C SER A 118 10.90 2.00 -1.92
N SER A 119 11.98 2.49 -2.51
CA SER A 119 11.88 3.62 -3.44
C SER A 119 10.99 3.28 -4.65
N GLY A 120 10.41 4.26 -5.32
CA GLY A 120 9.58 4.02 -6.49
C GLY A 120 9.15 5.28 -7.21
N VAL A 121 8.37 5.07 -8.27
CA VAL A 121 7.79 6.15 -9.08
C VAL A 121 6.30 5.88 -9.28
N GLY A 122 5.53 6.90 -9.57
CA GLY A 122 4.13 6.72 -9.94
C GLY A 122 3.47 8.00 -10.35
N ASP A 123 2.20 7.86 -10.75
CA ASP A 123 1.40 8.96 -11.25
C ASP A 123 0.06 8.97 -10.53
N CYS A 124 -0.40 10.16 -10.13
CA CYS A 124 -1.74 10.38 -9.62
C CYS A 124 -2.52 11.32 -10.55
N LEU A 125 -3.75 10.94 -10.89
CA LEU A 125 -4.69 11.70 -11.69
C LEU A 125 -5.89 12.09 -10.84
N VAL A 126 -6.14 13.40 -10.74
CA VAL A 126 -7.34 13.96 -10.14
C VAL A 126 -8.46 14.00 -11.19
N SER A 127 -9.71 13.83 -10.76
CA SER A 127 -10.89 13.82 -11.64
C SER A 127 -11.08 15.08 -12.47
N ASP A 128 -10.55 16.23 -12.03
CA ASP A 128 -10.53 17.49 -12.79
C ASP A 128 -9.41 17.56 -13.85
N GLY A 129 -8.58 16.53 -13.96
CA GLY A 129 -7.51 16.41 -14.95
C GLY A 129 -6.13 16.81 -14.47
N ARG A 130 -5.97 17.28 -13.22
CA ARG A 130 -4.64 17.56 -12.65
C ARG A 130 -3.83 16.26 -12.52
N LYS A 131 -2.56 16.32 -12.89
CA LYS A 131 -1.59 15.22 -12.79
C LYS A 131 -0.50 15.56 -11.79
N ILE A 132 -0.11 14.55 -11.03
CA ILE A 132 0.95 14.60 -10.03
C ILE A 132 1.88 13.42 -10.27
N ASP A 133 3.15 13.69 -10.55
CA ASP A 133 4.19 12.68 -10.64
C ASP A 133 4.74 12.47 -9.23
N VAL A 134 4.88 11.22 -8.78
CA VAL A 134 5.25 10.86 -7.41
C VAL A 134 6.54 10.05 -7.40
N ILE A 135 7.43 10.38 -6.48
CA ILE A 135 8.67 9.66 -6.18
C ILE A 135 8.76 9.38 -4.68
N PHE A 136 9.41 8.29 -4.32
CA PHE A 136 9.66 7.88 -2.94
C PHE A 136 10.90 7.00 -2.87
#